data_AF-A0A0X3PIM7-F1
#
_entry.id   AF-A0A0X3PIM7-F1
#
_cell.length_a   1.000
_cell.length_b   1.000
_cell.length_c   1.000
_cell.angle_alpha   90.00
_cell.angle_beta   90.00
_cell.angle_gamma   90.00
#
_symmetry.space_group_name_H-M   'P 1'
#
loop_
_entity.id
_entity.type
_entity.pdbx_description
1 polymer ?
#
loop_
_entity_poly.entity_id
_entity_poly.type
_entity_poly.pdbx_seq_one_letter_code
_entity_poly.pdbx_strand_id
1 'polypeptide(L)'
;MAFRNGKTKVSAYYGVYRAFKSPNCVMSAEEREALKRQNSLHLLPAHHSQRSKMVAWVVSDMKAFNRRKELADAISKYVLVDTYGKHGMKCQKRWECFKVLSKQYKFYLSFENNNCEGYITEKFFVNALG
;
A
#
# COMPACT_ATOMS: atom_id res chain seq x y z
N MET A 1 17.23 1.32 2.30
CA MET A 1 18.03 0.89 1.14
C MET A 1 17.16 1.05 -0.10
N ALA A 2 17.52 1.95 -1.02
CA ALA A 2 16.73 2.21 -2.22
C ALA A 2 17.24 1.33 -3.37
N PHE A 3 16.39 0.44 -3.88
CA PHE A 3 16.69 -0.33 -5.08
C PHE A 3 16.15 0.43 -6.28
N ARG A 4 16.98 0.78 -7.27
CA ARG A 4 16.49 1.30 -8.55
C ARG A 4 16.28 0.11 -9.47
N ASN A 5 15.05 -0.11 -9.93
CA ASN A 5 14.75 -1.07 -10.99
C ASN A 5 14.52 -0.31 -12.30
N GLY A 6 15.45 -0.45 -13.24
CA GLY A 6 15.51 0.33 -14.49
C GLY A 6 14.36 0.08 -15.49
N LYS A 7 13.38 -0.76 -15.14
CA LYS A 7 12.21 -1.07 -15.98
C LYS A 7 10.89 -0.51 -15.46
N THR A 8 10.88 0.18 -14.31
CA THR A 8 9.66 0.69 -13.65
C THR A 8 9.60 2.22 -13.71
N LYS A 9 8.44 2.77 -14.11
CA LYS A 9 8.16 4.22 -14.12
C LYS A 9 7.96 4.82 -12.72
N VAL A 10 8.00 4.01 -11.67
CA VAL A 10 7.91 4.50 -10.30
C VAL A 10 9.30 4.90 -9.82
N SER A 11 9.50 6.21 -9.71
CA SER A 11 10.79 6.88 -9.52
C SER A 11 11.45 6.65 -8.16
N ALA A 12 10.69 6.20 -7.15
CA ALA A 12 11.24 5.85 -5.84
C ALA A 12 10.29 4.93 -5.06
N TYR A 13 10.86 3.97 -4.33
CA TYR A 13 10.18 3.31 -3.23
C TYR A 13 10.03 4.36 -2.11
N TYR A 14 8.84 4.91 -1.92
CA TYR A 14 8.54 5.79 -0.79
C TYR A 14 8.35 4.95 0.47
N GLY A 15 9.48 4.44 1.00
CA GLY A 15 9.61 3.80 2.31
C GLY A 15 8.91 2.45 2.48
N VAL A 16 9.68 1.37 2.60
CA VAL A 16 9.20 0.15 3.28
C VAL A 16 9.41 0.36 4.77
N TYR A 17 8.34 0.62 5.50
CA TYR A 17 8.39 0.74 6.95
C TYR A 17 8.08 -0.63 7.57
N ARG A 18 9.10 -1.30 8.12
CA ARG A 18 8.93 -2.49 8.97
C ARG A 18 8.82 -2.01 10.41
N ALA A 19 7.74 -2.38 11.11
CA ALA A 19 7.64 -2.12 12.53
C ALA A 19 8.77 -2.88 13.24
N PHE A 20 9.75 -2.14 13.77
CA PHE A 20 10.86 -2.70 14.51
C PHE A 20 10.52 -2.61 16.00
N LYS A 21 10.38 -3.77 16.65
CA LYS A 21 9.87 -3.85 18.04
C LYS A 21 10.82 -3.28 19.08
N SER A 22 12.12 -3.16 18.73
CA SER A 22 13.16 -2.63 19.60
C SER A 22 14.05 -1.64 18.83
N PRO A 23 13.54 -0.44 18.49
CA PRO A 23 14.31 0.51 17.72
C PRO A 23 15.53 1.02 18.50
N ASN A 24 16.70 0.84 17.90
CA ASN A 24 17.97 1.37 18.42
C ASN A 24 18.00 2.91 18.42
N CYS A 25 17.10 3.56 17.67
CA CYS A 25 16.95 5.00 17.60
C CYS A 25 15.46 5.33 17.53
N VAL A 26 14.96 6.03 18.54
CA VAL A 26 13.61 6.59 18.56
C VAL A 26 13.73 8.08 18.27
N MET A 27 13.09 8.52 17.19
CA MET A 27 13.03 9.93 16.79
C MET A 27 12.42 10.77 17.92
N SER A 28 13.07 11.89 18.26
CA SER A 28 12.63 12.76 19.35
C SER A 28 11.25 13.35 19.06
N ALA A 29 10.58 13.88 20.09
CA ALA A 29 9.32 14.59 19.88
C ALA A 29 9.50 15.81 18.96
N GLU A 30 10.60 16.54 19.13
CA GLU A 30 10.95 17.72 18.34
C GLU A 30 11.18 17.37 16.87
N GLU A 31 11.93 16.31 16.60
CA GLU A 31 12.18 15.82 15.23
C GLU A 31 10.87 15.37 14.55
N ARG A 32 9.99 14.68 15.28
CA ARG A 32 8.67 14.28 14.77
C ARG A 32 7.81 15.49 14.43
N GLU A 33 7.79 16.50 15.29
CA GLU A 33 7.04 17.74 15.04
C GLU A 33 7.66 18.56 13.89
N ALA A 34 8.98 18.59 13.77
CA ALA A 34 9.66 19.23 12.65
C ALA A 34 9.28 18.57 11.31
N LEU A 35 9.25 17.24 11.24
CA LEU A 35 8.80 16.51 10.05
C LEU A 35 7.34 16.79 9.70
N LYS A 36 6.44 16.82 10.70
CA LYS A 36 5.02 17.13 10.47
C LYS A 36 4.78 18.54 9.92
N ARG A 37 5.63 19.50 10.28
CA ARG A 37 5.55 20.89 9.79
C ARG A 37 5.99 21.05 8.34
N GLN A 38 6.74 20.09 7.80
CA GLN A 38 7.21 20.15 6.42
C GLN A 38 6.08 19.85 5.43
N ASN A 39 6.02 20.61 4.34
CA ASN A 39 5.12 20.29 3.24
C ASN A 39 5.65 19.12 2.41
N SER A 40 5.25 17.90 2.77
CA SER A 40 5.62 16.67 2.06
C SER A 40 4.77 16.38 0.83
N LEU A 41 3.84 17.26 0.42
CA LEU A 41 2.97 17.02 -0.74
C LEU A 41 3.76 16.86 -2.04
N HIS A 42 4.94 17.47 -2.14
CA HIS A 42 5.84 17.32 -3.29
C HIS A 42 6.36 15.88 -3.48
N LEU A 43 6.29 15.03 -2.45
CA LEU A 43 6.64 13.61 -2.52
C LEU A 43 5.52 12.76 -3.12
N LEU A 44 4.32 13.31 -3.24
CA LEU A 44 3.16 12.58 -3.72
C LEU A 44 3.08 12.61 -5.26
N PRO A 45 2.48 11.59 -5.89
CA PRO A 45 2.30 11.58 -7.35
C PRO A 45 1.50 12.79 -7.85
N ALA A 46 1.78 13.26 -9.07
CA ALA A 46 1.15 14.47 -9.63
C ALA A 46 -0.39 14.47 -9.62
N HIS A 47 -1.02 13.30 -9.70
CA HIS A 47 -2.48 13.13 -9.67
C HIS A 47 -3.01 12.77 -8.27
N HIS A 48 -2.22 12.95 -7.19
CA HIS A 48 -2.63 12.58 -5.83
C HIS A 48 -3.89 13.33 -5.39
N SER A 49 -4.00 14.62 -5.71
CA SER A 49 -5.17 15.44 -5.38
C SER A 49 -6.47 14.97 -6.05
N GLN A 50 -6.36 14.25 -7.17
CA GLN A 50 -7.51 13.73 -7.93
C GLN A 50 -8.00 12.38 -7.39
N ARG A 51 -7.21 11.70 -6.55
CA ARG A 51 -7.58 10.44 -5.92
C ARG A 51 -8.62 10.69 -4.84
N SER A 52 -9.88 10.37 -5.13
CA SER A 52 -11.00 10.54 -4.20
C SER A 52 -11.26 9.31 -3.34
N LYS A 53 -10.84 8.12 -3.77
CA LYS A 53 -11.06 6.88 -3.04
C LYS A 53 -9.93 6.60 -2.04
N MET A 54 -10.27 5.93 -0.94
CA MET A 54 -9.34 5.75 0.18
C MET A 54 -8.47 4.52 -0.01
N VAL A 55 -9.03 3.31 0.11
CA VAL A 55 -8.26 2.07 0.13
C VAL A 55 -8.82 1.08 -0.89
N ALA A 56 -7.95 0.52 -1.73
CA ALA A 56 -8.26 -0.64 -2.56
C ALA A 56 -7.59 -1.91 -2.01
N TRP A 57 -8.29 -3.04 -2.08
CA TRP A 57 -7.72 -4.34 -1.75
C TRP A 57 -8.08 -5.38 -2.81
N VAL A 58 -7.07 -5.83 -3.57
CA VAL A 58 -7.27 -6.87 -4.59
C VAL A 58 -6.89 -8.23 -4.01
N VAL A 59 -7.87 -9.12 -3.86
CA VAL A 59 -7.69 -10.42 -3.21
C VAL A 59 -8.57 -11.50 -3.87
N SER A 60 -7.98 -12.67 -4.07
CA SER A 60 -8.67 -13.86 -4.59
C SER A 60 -8.86 -14.95 -3.54
N ASP A 61 -7.94 -15.05 -2.58
CA ASP A 61 -7.98 -16.03 -1.49
C ASP A 61 -8.41 -15.37 -0.18
N MET A 62 -9.68 -15.57 0.18
CA MET A 62 -10.28 -15.04 1.42
C MET A 62 -10.03 -15.91 2.65
N LYS A 63 -9.42 -17.10 2.49
CA LYS A 63 -9.19 -18.07 3.57
C LYS A 63 -7.71 -18.24 3.89
N ALA A 64 -6.92 -17.20 3.64
CA ALA A 64 -5.50 -17.19 3.93
C ALA A 64 -5.25 -17.41 5.44
N PHE A 65 -4.21 -18.19 5.77
CA PHE A 65 -3.91 -18.62 7.15
C PHE A 65 -3.49 -17.47 8.07
N ASN A 66 -3.08 -16.32 7.51
CA ASN A 66 -2.52 -15.22 8.26
C ASN A 66 -3.53 -14.17 8.75
N ARG A 67 -4.84 -14.47 8.73
CA ARG A 67 -5.90 -13.56 9.19
C ARG A 67 -5.92 -12.19 8.49
N ARG A 68 -5.32 -12.08 7.29
CA ARG A 68 -5.32 -10.82 6.53
C ARG A 68 -6.71 -10.26 6.27
N LYS A 69 -7.72 -11.14 6.16
CA LYS A 69 -9.11 -10.73 6.01
C LYS A 69 -9.63 -10.04 7.27
N GLU A 70 -9.39 -10.62 8.44
CA GLU A 70 -9.78 -10.00 9.71
C GLU A 70 -9.13 -8.62 9.90
N LEU A 71 -7.87 -8.48 9.48
CA LEU A 71 -7.19 -7.18 9.47
C LEU A 71 -7.84 -6.18 8.51
N ALA A 72 -8.15 -6.60 7.27
CA ALA A 72 -8.86 -5.75 6.31
C ALA A 72 -10.25 -5.36 6.80
N ASP A 73 -10.99 -6.31 7.41
CA ASP A 73 -12.30 -6.07 8.01
C ASP A 73 -12.18 -5.07 9.17
N ALA A 74 -11.15 -5.18 10.03
CA ALA A 74 -10.91 -4.24 11.12
C ALA A 74 -10.59 -2.82 10.60
N ILE A 75 -9.79 -2.70 9.54
CA ILE A 75 -9.52 -1.42 8.86
C ILE A 75 -10.81 -0.83 8.28
N SER A 76 -11.65 -1.68 7.68
CA SER A 76 -12.90 -1.24 7.03
C SER A 76 -13.91 -0.59 7.98
N LYS A 77 -13.76 -0.79 9.30
CA LYS A 77 -14.57 -0.11 10.33
C LYS A 77 -14.29 1.38 10.43
N TYR A 78 -13.12 1.84 9.99
CA TYR A 78 -12.66 3.23 10.14
C TYR A 78 -12.48 3.96 8.81
N VAL A 79 -12.21 3.24 7.73
CA VAL A 79 -12.00 3.81 6.40
C VAL A 79 -12.62 2.89 5.34
N LEU A 80 -13.19 3.46 4.30
CA LEU A 80 -13.77 2.67 3.21
C LEU A 80 -12.68 1.85 2.48
N VAL A 81 -12.86 0.52 2.46
CA VAL A 81 -12.00 -0.44 1.76
C VAL A 81 -12.78 -1.10 0.63
N ASP A 82 -12.49 -0.71 -0.61
CA ASP A 82 -13.09 -1.32 -1.78
C ASP A 82 -12.33 -2.62 -2.14
N THR A 83 -13.04 -3.74 -2.09
CA THR A 83 -12.46 -5.06 -2.34
C THR A 83 -12.69 -5.51 -3.78
N TYR A 84 -11.62 -5.89 -4.46
CA TYR A 84 -11.61 -6.38 -5.85
C TYR A 84 -11.11 -7.82 -5.92
N GLY A 85 -11.54 -8.55 -6.96
CA GLY A 85 -11.06 -9.90 -7.23
C GLY A 85 -12.18 -10.93 -7.27
N LYS A 86 -11.90 -12.17 -6.87
CA LYS A 86 -12.83 -13.31 -7.02
C LYS A 86 -14.14 -13.11 -6.24
N HIS A 87 -14.07 -12.45 -5.09
CA HIS A 87 -15.18 -12.29 -4.14
C HIS A 87 -15.58 -10.83 -3.94
N GLY A 88 -15.25 -9.96 -4.90
CA GLY A 88 -15.53 -8.53 -4.80
C GLY A 88 -15.78 -7.91 -6.17
N MET A 89 -15.48 -6.63 -6.28
CA MET A 89 -15.61 -5.89 -7.54
C MET A 89 -14.71 -6.49 -8.62
N LYS A 90 -15.22 -6.53 -9.86
CA LYS A 90 -14.44 -6.96 -11.00
C LYS A 90 -13.57 -5.83 -11.52
N CYS A 91 -12.33 -6.15 -11.86
CA CYS A 91 -11.50 -5.28 -12.68
C CYS A 91 -12.06 -5.27 -14.11
N GLN A 92 -12.52 -4.11 -14.60
CA GLN A 92 -13.07 -3.99 -15.96
C GLN A 92 -12.06 -4.40 -17.04
N LYS A 93 -10.77 -4.10 -16.84
CA LYS A 93 -9.67 -4.55 -17.68
C LYS A 93 -8.62 -5.21 -16.81
N ARG A 94 -8.46 -6.53 -16.93
CA ARG A 94 -7.57 -7.34 -16.07
C ARG A 94 -6.13 -6.83 -16.09
N TRP A 95 -5.65 -6.33 -17.23
CA TRP A 95 -4.29 -5.82 -17.42
C TRP A 95 -4.11 -4.34 -17.02
N GLU A 96 -5.19 -3.54 -16.96
CA GLU A 96 -5.11 -2.12 -16.52
C GLU A 96 -5.58 -1.92 -15.08
N CYS A 97 -6.00 -2.98 -14.37
CA CYS A 97 -6.69 -2.81 -13.09
C CYS A 97 -5.88 -1.97 -12.11
N PHE A 98 -4.62 -2.34 -11.86
CA PHE A 98 -3.76 -1.63 -10.92
C PHE A 98 -3.45 -0.20 -11.36
N LYS A 99 -3.37 0.06 -12.67
CA LYS A 99 -3.21 1.42 -13.23
C LYS A 99 -4.45 2.29 -13.01
N VAL A 100 -5.65 1.70 -13.09
CA VAL A 100 -6.90 2.42 -12.78
C VAL A 100 -6.99 2.67 -11.28
N LEU A 101 -6.71 1.65 -10.46
CA LEU A 101 -6.73 1.78 -9.01
C LEU A 101 -5.71 2.84 -8.52
N SER A 102 -4.51 2.87 -9.07
CA SER A 102 -3.47 3.85 -8.68
C SER A 102 -3.86 5.30 -8.97
N LYS A 103 -4.76 5.53 -9.94
CA LYS A 103 -5.30 6.87 -10.24
C LYS A 103 -6.47 7.27 -9.36
N GLN A 104 -7.18 6.31 -8.77
CA GLN A 104 -8.41 6.56 -8.03
C GLN A 104 -8.22 6.48 -6.50
N TYR A 105 -7.33 5.61 -6.03
CA TYR A 105 -7.16 5.29 -4.61
C TYR A 105 -5.89 5.88 -4.03
N LYS A 106 -5.97 6.36 -2.79
CA LYS A 106 -4.82 6.86 -2.03
C LYS A 106 -3.94 5.74 -1.49
N PHE A 107 -4.55 4.62 -1.09
CA PHE A 107 -3.86 3.48 -0.50
C PHE A 107 -4.25 2.16 -1.18
N TYR A 108 -3.33 1.20 -1.16
CA TYR A 108 -3.53 -0.16 -1.63
C TYR A 108 -3.04 -1.15 -0.57
N LEU A 109 -3.87 -2.13 -0.20
CA LEU A 109 -3.48 -3.18 0.76
C LEU A 109 -2.75 -4.30 0.03
N SER A 110 -1.43 -4.40 0.24
CA SER A 110 -0.57 -5.44 -0.34
C SER A 110 -0.37 -6.63 0.62
N PHE A 111 -1.43 -7.11 1.27
CA PHE A 111 -1.32 -8.20 2.24
C PHE A 111 -0.99 -9.54 1.57
N GLU A 112 0.11 -10.15 2.02
CA GLU A 112 0.42 -11.53 1.67
C GLU A 112 -0.55 -12.51 2.30
N ASN A 113 -0.57 -13.74 1.79
CA ASN A 113 -1.42 -14.82 2.31
C ASN A 113 -0.78 -15.61 3.46
N ASN A 114 0.50 -15.38 3.76
CA ASN A 114 1.23 -16.01 4.86
C ASN A 114 2.16 -15.01 5.56
N ASN A 115 2.47 -15.27 6.84
CA ASN A 115 3.39 -14.45 7.64
C ASN A 115 4.78 -15.11 7.68
N CYS A 116 5.56 -14.93 6.62
CA CYS A 116 6.92 -15.47 6.52
C CYS A 116 7.94 -14.35 6.39
N GLU A 117 9.12 -14.54 6.99
CA GLU A 117 10.23 -13.60 6.81
C GLU A 117 10.68 -13.57 5.34
N GLY A 118 10.89 -12.35 4.82
CA GLY A 118 11.30 -12.13 3.43
C GLY A 118 10.22 -12.41 2.37
N TYR A 119 9.01 -12.84 2.77
CA TYR A 119 7.94 -13.13 1.82
C TYR A 119 7.24 -11.85 1.36
N ILE A 120 7.80 -11.20 0.34
CA ILE A 120 7.28 -9.99 -0.29
C ILE A 120 7.12 -10.28 -1.79
N THR A 121 5.90 -10.18 -2.32
CA THR A 121 5.58 -10.67 -3.66
C THR A 121 5.17 -9.55 -4.64
N GLU A 122 4.59 -9.92 -5.78
CA GLU A 122 4.04 -9.02 -6.79
C GLU A 122 3.02 -8.03 -6.21
N LYS A 123 2.34 -8.39 -5.11
CA LYS A 123 1.36 -7.51 -4.45
C LYS A 123 1.98 -6.17 -4.05
N PHE A 124 3.24 -6.20 -3.61
CA PHE A 124 3.98 -4.99 -3.29
C PHE A 124 4.68 -4.42 -4.52
N PHE A 125 5.53 -5.22 -5.18
CA PHE A 125 6.44 -4.71 -6.21
C PHE A 125 5.75 -4.32 -7.53
N VAL A 126 4.72 -5.07 -7.94
CA VAL A 126 4.09 -4.92 -9.26
C VAL A 126 2.72 -4.26 -9.14
N ASN A 127 1.93 -4.62 -8.13
CA ASN A 127 0.55 -4.15 -8.02
C ASN A 127 0.45 -2.78 -7.32
N ALA A 128 1.23 -2.58 -6.24
CA ALA A 128 1.20 -1.33 -5.47
C ALA A 128 2.18 -0.27 -6.00
N LEU A 129 3.34 -0.70 -6.51
CA LEU A 129 4.43 0.16 -6.99
C LEU A 129 4.66 0.08 -8.51
N GLY A 130 3.79 -0.59 -9.26
CA GLY A 130 3.87 -0.66 -10.72
C GLY A 130 3.21 0.50 -11.45
#